data_AF-A0A850LEB9-F1
#
_entry.id   AF-A0A850LEB9-F1
#
_cell.length_a   1.000
_cell.length_b   1.000
_cell.length_c   1.000
_cell.angle_alpha   90.00
_cell.angle_beta   90.00
_cell.angle_gamma   90.00
#
_symmetry.space_group_name_H-M   'P 1'
#
loop_
_entity.id
_entity.type
_entity.pdbx_description
1 polymer ?
#
loop_
_entity_poly.entity_id
_entity_poly.type
_entity_poly.pdbx_seq_one_letter_code
_entity_poly.pdbx_strand_id
1 'polypeptide(L)'
;MKIDIYKVDTDLAGVDGGRRLFDAIAPLPAQVYREAPSVQGLRDGAFVAQPPLVRPHKGPAAPRGLMSPATVRSGYVPRYPLFDAALNRVLAALAVMAVAPVLLFLSCLVLLSSGRPVFYSGVRLGKDRKPFKILKFRTLVPDAAAQTSRSTLPKRTLLETNIGSYLRKSRLDELPQLINILRGDMVFFGPRPVRPELLDLYMREASGFALRFNVKPGLVGMSQALLPHSAGKRLRGRFNSLCCRAPMNYWATLGFVLHVGVTVLRRAGRGVLDMVLHLGSPAMRFNFLRSGFHRPRHTVAQFEMEGETVTAGVVGISDQIVQFVSPLPPRRRRYALTIDRKLASGRHLRISVEVEVKSVFPLGVGKSGFLCHASYAAGSPYQRYRIERYLLDETVLST
;
A
#
# COMPACT_ATOMS: atom_id res chain seq x y z
N MET A 1 11.87 34.15 14.63
CA MET A 1 10.58 33.57 15.04
C MET A 1 10.87 32.31 15.85
N LYS A 2 10.89 32.45 17.19
CA LYS A 2 11.18 31.36 18.14
C LYS A 2 10.01 30.36 18.10
N ILE A 3 10.31 29.09 17.93
CA ILE A 3 9.33 28.00 18.01
C ILE A 3 9.43 27.45 19.43
N ASP A 4 8.38 27.67 20.21
CA ASP A 4 8.29 27.20 21.59
C ASP A 4 8.25 25.67 21.65
N ILE A 5 9.18 25.13 22.42
CA ILE A 5 9.35 23.71 22.70
C ILE A 5 8.39 23.37 23.84
N TYR A 6 7.28 22.68 23.53
CA TYR A 6 6.46 22.08 24.58
C TYR A 6 7.25 20.94 25.24
N LYS A 7 7.74 21.22 26.45
CA LYS A 7 8.24 20.24 27.42
C LYS A 7 7.07 19.31 27.75
N VAL A 8 7.19 18.03 27.43
CA VAL A 8 6.22 17.02 27.86
C VAL A 8 6.77 16.41 29.14
N ASP A 9 6.04 16.59 30.24
CA ASP A 9 6.36 16.01 31.54
C ASP A 9 6.58 14.50 31.43
N THR A 10 7.80 14.10 31.79
CA THR A 10 8.19 12.70 31.98
C THR A 10 7.97 12.34 33.44
N ASP A 11 6.71 12.22 33.84
CA ASP A 11 6.37 11.50 35.07
C ASP A 11 5.74 10.17 34.70
N LEU A 12 6.44 9.10 35.05
CA LEU A 12 5.93 7.95 35.80
C LEU A 12 7.05 6.91 35.89
N ALA A 13 7.87 7.09 36.93
CA ALA A 13 8.59 6.01 37.56
C ALA A 13 7.59 4.93 38.01
N GLY A 14 7.91 3.66 37.75
CA GLY A 14 7.23 2.51 38.33
C GLY A 14 5.98 2.02 37.62
N VAL A 15 6.12 1.37 36.45
CA VAL A 15 5.10 0.42 35.98
C VAL A 15 5.77 -0.77 35.30
N ASP A 16 5.64 -1.94 35.93
CA ASP A 16 6.16 -3.23 35.47
C ASP A 16 5.87 -3.52 34.00
N GLY A 17 6.95 -3.75 33.26
CA GLY A 17 6.99 -3.95 31.83
C GLY A 17 6.34 -5.26 31.39
N GLY A 18 5.51 -5.16 30.35
CA GLY A 18 5.17 -6.29 29.47
C GLY A 18 3.73 -6.81 29.56
N ARG A 19 3.03 -6.66 30.69
CA ARG A 19 1.68 -7.26 30.85
C ARG A 19 0.50 -6.39 30.40
N ARG A 20 0.63 -5.06 30.33
CA ARG A 20 -0.49 -4.14 30.00
C ARG A 20 -0.59 -3.70 28.53
N LEU A 21 0.19 -4.28 27.61
CA LEU A 21 0.10 -3.91 26.19
C LEU A 21 -1.25 -4.31 25.56
N PHE A 22 -1.97 -5.26 26.17
CA PHE A 22 -3.19 -5.85 25.64
C PHE A 22 -4.49 -5.27 26.22
N ASP A 23 -4.48 -4.69 27.41
CA ASP A 23 -5.67 -4.03 27.96
C ASP A 23 -6.01 -2.73 27.20
N ALA A 24 -5.01 -2.10 26.58
CA ALA A 24 -5.21 -0.94 25.69
C ALA A 24 -5.78 -1.29 24.30
N ILE A 25 -6.00 -2.59 24.02
CA ILE A 25 -6.61 -3.13 22.80
C ILE A 25 -8.09 -3.51 23.06
N ALA A 26 -8.61 -3.30 24.28
CA ALA A 26 -10.04 -3.41 24.52
C ALA A 26 -10.80 -2.41 23.61
N PRO A 27 -11.96 -2.81 23.04
CA PRO A 27 -12.80 -1.87 22.30
C PRO A 27 -13.11 -0.67 23.20
N LEU A 28 -12.92 0.55 22.67
CA LEU A 28 -13.30 1.77 23.38
C LEU A 28 -14.76 1.62 23.86
N PRO A 29 -15.08 1.97 25.13
CA PRO A 29 -16.45 1.98 25.59
C PRO A 29 -17.29 2.86 24.68
N ALA A 30 -18.55 2.46 24.46
CA ALA A 30 -19.47 3.05 23.49
C ALA A 30 -19.69 4.58 23.64
N GLN A 31 -19.27 5.17 24.76
CA GLN A 31 -19.33 6.60 25.03
C GLN A 31 -18.43 7.44 24.10
N VAL A 32 -17.30 6.92 23.61
CA VAL A 32 -16.38 7.70 22.74
C VAL A 32 -16.97 7.97 21.33
N TYR A 33 -18.05 7.29 20.96
CA TYR A 33 -18.79 7.57 19.73
C TYR A 33 -19.92 8.61 19.88
N ARG A 34 -20.19 9.12 21.09
CA ARG A 34 -21.29 10.07 21.34
C ARG A 34 -20.92 11.54 21.22
N GLU A 35 -19.64 11.91 21.26
CA GLU A 35 -19.22 13.31 21.27
C GLU A 35 -18.58 13.70 19.93
N ALA A 36 -19.41 13.82 18.90
CA ALA A 36 -19.14 14.77 17.83
C ALA A 36 -19.71 16.13 18.27
N PRO A 37 -18.99 17.25 18.12
CA PRO A 37 -19.52 18.56 18.49
C PRO A 37 -20.79 18.83 17.68
N SER A 38 -21.85 19.22 18.39
CA SER A 38 -23.11 19.66 17.82
C SER A 38 -22.86 20.88 16.93
N VAL A 39 -23.05 20.71 15.62
CA VAL A 39 -23.17 21.84 14.70
C VAL A 39 -24.53 22.48 14.98
N GLN A 40 -24.56 23.43 15.91
CA GLN A 40 -25.67 24.38 16.06
C GLN A 40 -25.70 25.26 14.81
N GLY A 41 -26.75 25.12 14.00
CA GLY A 41 -27.00 26.00 12.87
C GLY A 41 -27.39 25.28 11.59
N LEU A 42 -28.53 24.59 11.61
CA LEU A 42 -29.36 24.36 10.42
C LEU A 42 -30.79 24.15 10.94
N ARG A 43 -31.50 25.28 11.08
CA ARG A 43 -32.96 25.28 11.06
C ARG A 43 -33.40 24.96 9.62
N ASP A 44 -34.59 24.37 9.53
CA ASP A 44 -35.39 24.11 8.33
C ASP A 44 -35.19 22.74 7.65
N GLY A 45 -36.01 21.79 8.12
CA GLY A 45 -36.85 20.96 7.26
C GLY A 45 -36.21 20.07 6.21
N ALA A 46 -35.44 19.05 6.62
CA ALA A 46 -35.26 17.84 5.82
C ALA A 46 -34.93 16.63 6.72
N PHE A 47 -35.84 15.65 6.77
CA PHE A 47 -35.57 14.35 7.38
C PHE A 47 -34.43 13.66 6.61
N VAL A 48 -33.19 13.78 7.08
CA VAL A 48 -32.09 12.92 6.64
C VAL A 48 -32.28 11.59 7.37
N ALA A 49 -32.81 10.59 6.64
CA ALA A 49 -32.87 9.23 7.14
C ALA A 49 -31.47 8.78 7.60
N GLN A 50 -31.33 8.47 8.89
CA GLN A 50 -30.09 7.90 9.41
C GLN A 50 -29.79 6.63 8.62
N PRO A 51 -28.57 6.47 8.05
CA PRO A 51 -28.22 5.21 7.40
C PRO A 51 -28.31 4.08 8.44
N PRO A 52 -28.82 2.90 8.07
CA PRO A 52 -29.03 1.82 9.02
C PRO A 52 -27.71 1.46 9.71
N LEU A 53 -27.76 1.38 11.05
CA LEU A 53 -26.68 0.91 11.90
C LEU A 53 -26.16 -0.44 11.38
N VAL A 54 -25.05 -0.42 10.64
CA VAL A 54 -24.36 -1.63 10.22
C VAL A 54 -23.79 -2.25 11.48
N ARG A 55 -24.46 -3.28 12.01
CA ARG A 55 -23.90 -4.12 13.08
C ARG A 55 -22.50 -4.57 12.64
N PRO A 56 -21.48 -4.52 13.50
CA PRO A 56 -20.16 -5.02 13.16
C PRO A 56 -20.26 -6.50 12.84
N HIS A 57 -20.26 -6.84 11.55
CA HIS A 57 -20.10 -8.21 11.11
C HIS A 57 -18.77 -8.70 11.70
N LYS A 58 -18.79 -9.79 12.48
CA LYS A 58 -17.58 -10.53 12.87
C LYS A 58 -16.78 -10.74 11.59
N GLY A 59 -15.65 -10.03 11.48
CA GLY A 59 -14.73 -10.21 10.36
C GLY A 59 -14.28 -11.66 10.30
N PRO A 60 -13.84 -12.16 9.14
CA PRO A 60 -13.23 -13.49 9.10
C PRO A 60 -12.12 -13.56 10.15
N ALA A 61 -12.03 -14.70 10.83
CA ALA A 61 -10.92 -14.97 11.74
C ALA A 61 -9.60 -14.68 11.02
N ALA A 62 -8.65 -14.04 11.72
CA ALA A 62 -7.34 -13.74 11.19
C ALA A 62 -6.76 -15.00 10.50
N PRO A 63 -6.16 -14.89 9.30
CA PRO A 63 -5.65 -16.04 8.58
C PRO A 63 -4.77 -16.90 9.48
N ARG A 64 -5.07 -18.20 9.57
CA ARG A 64 -4.21 -19.18 10.25
C ARG A 64 -2.86 -19.17 9.53
N GLY A 65 -1.81 -18.77 10.24
CA GLY A 65 -0.43 -18.68 9.70
C GLY A 65 0.18 -17.28 9.75
N LEU A 66 -0.57 -16.22 10.06
CA LEU A 66 0.06 -14.94 10.43
C LEU A 66 0.84 -15.15 11.73
N MET A 67 2.13 -14.82 11.74
CA MET A 67 2.79 -14.40 12.98
C MET A 67 1.88 -13.35 13.62
N SER A 68 1.23 -13.69 14.73
CA SER A 68 0.38 -12.73 15.41
C SER A 68 1.28 -11.57 15.84
N PRO A 69 0.80 -10.32 15.90
CA PRO A 69 1.58 -9.22 16.46
C PRO A 69 2.13 -9.51 17.88
N ALA A 70 1.58 -10.50 18.59
CA ALA A 70 2.10 -10.99 19.86
C ALA A 70 3.40 -11.83 19.74
N THR A 71 3.74 -12.35 18.56
CA THR A 71 4.98 -13.11 18.31
C THR A 71 6.20 -12.23 18.06
N VAL A 72 6.04 -11.01 17.52
CA VAL A 72 7.17 -10.07 17.33
C VAL A 72 7.27 -9.18 18.57
N ARG A 73 7.96 -9.68 19.61
CA ARG A 73 8.25 -8.93 20.85
C ARG A 73 9.39 -7.92 20.67
N SER A 74 9.31 -7.06 19.67
CA SER A 74 10.33 -6.03 19.39
C SER A 74 9.68 -4.67 19.15
N GLY A 75 10.30 -3.61 19.67
CA GLY A 75 9.99 -2.23 19.31
C GLY A 75 11.01 -1.63 18.32
N TYR A 76 10.96 -0.32 18.13
CA TYR A 76 11.86 0.41 17.23
C TYR A 76 12.96 1.19 17.97
N VAL A 77 12.92 1.26 19.31
CA VAL A 77 13.89 2.06 20.06
C VAL A 77 15.14 1.22 20.33
N PRO A 78 16.30 1.51 19.71
CA PRO A 78 17.51 0.72 19.96
C PRO A 78 17.97 0.90 21.41
N ARG A 79 18.24 -0.21 22.12
CA ARG A 79 18.83 -0.16 23.48
C ARG A 79 20.24 0.44 23.48
N TYR A 80 20.97 0.21 22.38
CA TYR A 80 22.36 0.65 22.19
C TYR A 80 22.45 1.37 20.84
N PRO A 81 22.17 2.68 20.77
CA PRO A 81 22.03 3.39 19.49
C PRO A 81 23.27 3.37 18.61
N LEU A 82 24.47 3.43 19.20
CA LEU A 82 25.73 3.39 18.46
C LEU A 82 25.99 2.01 17.85
N PHE A 83 25.77 0.95 18.64
CA PHE A 83 25.87 -0.43 18.17
C PHE A 83 24.85 -0.71 17.06
N ASP A 84 23.59 -0.28 17.23
CA ASP A 84 22.56 -0.42 16.20
C ASP A 84 22.96 0.29 14.91
N ALA A 85 23.47 1.53 15.00
CA ALA A 85 23.92 2.27 13.84
C ALA A 85 25.09 1.58 13.11
N ALA A 86 26.08 1.05 13.84
CA ALA A 86 27.19 0.31 13.28
C ALA A 86 26.72 -0.99 12.60
N LEU A 87 25.90 -1.78 13.30
CA LEU A 87 25.32 -3.02 12.80
C LEU A 87 24.54 -2.80 11.49
N ASN A 88 23.67 -1.78 11.45
CA ASN A 88 22.90 -1.46 10.25
C ASN A 88 23.81 -1.10 9.06
N ARG A 89 24.90 -0.35 9.27
CA ARG A 89 25.84 -0.02 8.19
C ARG A 89 26.61 -1.24 7.70
N VAL A 90 27.11 -2.08 8.60
CA VAL A 90 27.83 -3.32 8.23
C VAL A 90 26.91 -4.25 7.45
N LEU A 91 25.70 -4.51 7.95
CA LEU A 91 24.71 -5.33 7.25
C LEU A 91 24.30 -4.73 5.90
N ALA A 92 24.19 -3.40 5.80
CA ALA A 92 23.88 -2.75 4.53
C ALA A 92 25.03 -2.85 3.53
N ALA A 93 26.28 -2.78 3.98
CA ALA A 93 27.45 -2.95 3.12
C ALA A 93 27.49 -4.37 2.55
N LEU A 94 27.33 -5.38 3.42
CA LEU A 94 27.24 -6.78 3.02
C LEU A 94 26.07 -7.02 2.06
N ALA A 95 24.90 -6.48 2.37
CA ALA A 95 23.72 -6.61 1.51
C ALA A 95 23.94 -5.95 0.14
N VAL A 96 24.52 -4.74 0.09
CA VAL A 96 24.83 -4.05 -1.18
C VAL A 96 25.82 -4.84 -2.01
N MET A 97 26.89 -5.39 -1.41
CA MET A 97 27.83 -6.25 -2.13
C MET A 97 27.14 -7.50 -2.69
N ALA A 98 26.31 -8.16 -1.89
CA ALA A 98 25.59 -9.36 -2.31
C ALA A 98 24.57 -9.07 -3.45
N VAL A 99 23.91 -7.92 -3.44
CA VAL A 99 22.90 -7.55 -4.45
C VAL A 99 23.44 -6.65 -5.56
N ALA A 100 24.73 -6.32 -5.57
CA ALA A 100 25.33 -5.43 -6.57
C ALA A 100 25.09 -5.88 -8.01
N PRO A 101 25.24 -7.18 -8.38
CA PRO A 101 24.94 -7.63 -9.74
C PRO A 101 23.47 -7.40 -10.13
N VAL A 102 22.55 -7.60 -9.18
CA VAL A 102 21.11 -7.37 -9.37
C VAL A 102 20.83 -5.87 -9.52
N LEU A 103 21.43 -5.01 -8.69
CA LEU A 103 21.30 -3.57 -8.81
C LEU A 103 21.78 -3.06 -10.17
N LEU A 104 22.91 -3.57 -10.67
CA LEU A 104 23.44 -3.20 -11.98
C LEU A 104 22.51 -3.67 -13.10
N PHE A 105 22.09 -4.93 -13.07
CA PHE A 105 21.15 -5.48 -14.05
C PHE A 105 19.84 -4.69 -14.11
N LEU A 106 19.22 -4.41 -12.96
CA LEU A 106 17.99 -3.62 -12.88
C LEU A 106 18.21 -2.16 -13.33
N SER A 107 19.38 -1.59 -13.05
CA SER A 107 19.74 -0.25 -13.52
C SER A 107 19.79 -0.18 -15.05
N CYS A 108 20.45 -1.14 -15.69
CA CYS A 108 20.49 -1.26 -17.15
C CYS A 108 19.08 -1.45 -17.72
N LEU A 109 18.27 -2.31 -17.10
CA LEU A 109 16.92 -2.62 -17.58
C LEU A 109 15.97 -1.41 -17.46
N VAL A 110 16.08 -0.62 -16.39
CA VAL A 110 15.34 0.65 -16.26
C VAL A 110 15.83 1.68 -17.29
N LEU A 111 17.15 1.78 -17.49
CA LEU A 111 17.73 2.70 -18.47
C LEU A 111 17.27 2.40 -19.90
N LEU A 112 17.31 1.13 -20.31
CA LEU A 112 16.92 0.70 -21.65
C LEU A 112 15.40 0.80 -21.87
N SER A 113 14.60 0.50 -20.84
CA SER A 113 13.13 0.48 -20.97
C SER A 113 12.47 1.85 -20.80
N SER A 114 13.03 2.71 -19.95
CA SER A 114 12.39 3.96 -19.51
C SER A 114 13.27 5.19 -19.73
N GLY A 115 14.54 5.02 -20.10
CA GLY A 115 15.52 6.11 -20.25
C GLY A 115 16.07 6.60 -18.91
N ARG A 116 16.54 7.85 -18.90
CA ARG A 116 17.04 8.54 -17.69
C ARG A 116 15.93 9.37 -17.03
N PRO A 117 15.98 9.61 -15.70
CA PRO A 117 16.93 9.04 -14.73
C PRO A 117 16.60 7.59 -14.33
N VAL A 118 17.61 6.79 -13.97
CA VAL A 118 17.41 5.40 -13.48
C VAL A 118 16.83 5.38 -12.07
N PHE A 119 17.30 6.27 -11.21
CA PHE A 119 16.85 6.36 -9.82
C PHE A 119 15.84 7.49 -9.64
N TYR A 120 14.85 7.23 -8.80
CA TYR A 120 13.98 8.24 -8.22
C TYR A 120 14.56 8.69 -6.88
N SER A 121 14.54 10.01 -6.64
CA SER A 121 14.95 10.62 -5.40
C SER A 121 13.86 11.55 -4.88
N GLY A 122 13.26 11.21 -3.75
CA GLY A 122 12.16 12.00 -3.15
C GLY A 122 12.48 12.43 -1.72
N VAL A 123 12.06 13.63 -1.34
CA VAL A 123 12.23 14.10 0.04
C VAL A 123 11.33 13.33 0.99
N ARG A 124 11.90 12.88 2.10
CA ARG A 124 11.21 12.20 3.19
C ARG A 124 11.69 12.73 4.53
N LEU A 125 10.85 12.62 5.55
CA LEU A 125 11.17 12.99 6.92
C LEU A 125 11.69 11.76 7.67
N GLY A 126 12.89 11.88 8.24
CA GLY A 126 13.54 10.89 9.09
C GLY A 126 13.44 11.24 10.58
N LYS A 127 14.41 10.75 11.36
CA LYS A 127 14.51 11.06 12.79
C LYS A 127 14.58 12.59 13.00
N ASP A 128 13.92 13.08 14.04
CA ASP A 128 13.82 14.49 14.40
C ASP A 128 13.23 15.36 13.27
N ARG A 129 12.41 14.72 12.40
CA ARG A 129 11.84 15.31 11.18
C ARG A 129 12.90 15.84 10.20
N LYS A 130 14.15 15.38 10.30
CA LYS A 130 15.20 15.80 9.37
C LYS A 130 14.89 15.30 7.95
N PRO A 131 14.86 16.18 6.95
CA PRO A 131 14.60 15.76 5.58
C PRO A 131 15.80 14.99 5.02
N PHE A 132 15.53 13.91 4.30
CA PHE A 132 16.53 13.17 3.53
C PHE A 132 15.94 12.73 2.19
N LYS A 133 16.82 12.37 1.25
CA LYS A 133 16.43 11.91 -0.09
C LYS A 133 16.38 10.40 -0.15
N ILE A 134 15.17 9.82 -0.22
CA ILE A 134 15.01 8.37 -0.38
C ILE A 134 15.38 7.94 -1.80
N LEU A 135 16.20 6.90 -1.93
CA LEU A 135 16.58 6.33 -3.22
C LEU A 135 15.71 5.14 -3.58
N LYS A 136 15.21 5.11 -4.81
CA LYS A 136 14.46 3.98 -5.39
C LYS A 136 14.80 3.85 -6.86
N PHE A 137 14.48 2.71 -7.47
CA PHE A 137 14.39 2.68 -8.94
C PHE A 137 13.22 3.54 -9.41
N ARG A 138 13.40 4.22 -10.54
CA ARG A 138 12.32 4.96 -11.17
C ARG A 138 11.32 3.95 -11.74
N THR A 139 10.09 4.02 -11.23
CA THR A 139 9.00 3.14 -11.63
C THR A 139 7.83 3.90 -12.26
N LEU A 140 7.94 5.23 -12.33
CA LEU A 140 6.92 6.11 -12.89
C LEU A 140 7.49 6.86 -14.10
N VAL A 141 6.62 7.16 -15.06
CA VAL A 141 6.94 8.02 -16.21
C VAL A 141 7.35 9.43 -15.73
N PRO A 142 8.14 10.16 -16.53
CA PRO A 142 8.35 11.61 -16.32
C PRO A 142 7.00 12.31 -16.09
N ASP A 143 6.98 13.33 -15.22
CA ASP A 143 5.79 14.14 -14.84
C ASP A 143 4.72 13.49 -13.94
N ALA A 144 4.81 12.18 -13.68
CA ALA A 144 3.93 11.50 -12.71
C ALA A 144 4.04 12.07 -11.28
N ALA A 145 5.19 12.65 -10.92
CA ALA A 145 5.43 13.22 -9.60
C ALA A 145 4.54 14.46 -9.32
N ALA A 146 4.26 15.28 -10.35
CA ALA A 146 3.40 16.45 -10.23
C ALA A 146 1.95 16.05 -9.92
N GLN A 147 1.48 14.99 -10.58
CA GLN A 147 0.11 14.45 -10.44
C GLN A 147 -0.13 13.68 -9.12
N THR A 148 0.94 13.35 -8.38
CA THR A 148 0.88 12.51 -7.17
C THR A 148 1.39 13.23 -5.92
N SER A 149 1.53 14.55 -6.00
CA SER A 149 2.06 15.41 -4.93
C SER A 149 1.18 15.44 -3.67
N ARG A 150 -0.16 15.42 -3.84
CA ARG A 150 -1.14 15.59 -2.75
C ARG A 150 -1.78 14.30 -2.23
N SER A 151 -1.42 13.13 -2.77
CA SER A 151 -1.98 11.85 -2.33
C SER A 151 -0.92 10.75 -2.35
N THR A 152 -1.15 9.68 -1.59
CA THR A 152 -0.52 8.40 -1.94
C THR A 152 -0.97 8.04 -3.35
N LEU A 153 -0.03 7.74 -4.25
CA LEU A 153 -0.32 7.23 -5.60
C LEU A 153 -1.57 6.34 -5.55
N PRO A 154 -2.67 6.71 -6.23
CA PRO A 154 -3.80 5.82 -6.41
C PRO A 154 -3.27 4.49 -6.95
N LYS A 155 -3.84 3.35 -6.53
CA LYS A 155 -3.34 2.06 -7.04
C LYS A 155 -3.43 2.06 -8.56
N ARG A 156 -2.27 1.99 -9.21
CA ARG A 156 -2.03 1.73 -10.64
C ARG A 156 -2.76 2.68 -11.58
N THR A 157 -2.31 3.92 -11.56
CA THR A 157 -2.53 4.86 -12.66
C THR A 157 -1.70 4.45 -13.88
N LEU A 158 -2.05 4.95 -15.07
CA LEU A 158 -1.25 4.83 -16.32
C LEU A 158 0.15 5.50 -16.22
N LEU A 159 0.58 5.87 -15.01
CA LEU A 159 1.82 6.57 -14.73
C LEU A 159 2.99 5.62 -14.45
N GLU A 160 2.77 4.31 -14.31
CA GLU A 160 3.86 3.35 -14.10
C GLU A 160 4.57 3.04 -15.42
N THR A 161 5.91 2.94 -15.40
CA THR A 161 6.67 2.50 -16.59
C THR A 161 6.48 1.01 -16.84
N ASN A 162 6.87 0.56 -18.05
CA ASN A 162 6.74 -0.83 -18.46
C ASN A 162 7.37 -1.83 -17.46
N ILE A 163 8.54 -1.49 -16.95
CA ILE A 163 9.18 -2.29 -15.90
C ILE A 163 8.78 -1.87 -14.48
N GLY A 164 8.33 -0.63 -14.31
CA GLY A 164 8.02 -0.06 -13.00
C GLY A 164 6.99 -0.85 -12.21
N SER A 165 5.95 -1.35 -12.89
CA SER A 165 4.95 -2.22 -12.29
C SER A 165 5.54 -3.52 -11.72
N TYR A 166 6.46 -4.16 -12.45
CA TYR A 166 7.15 -5.37 -12.00
C TYR A 166 8.03 -5.08 -10.78
N LEU A 167 8.85 -4.03 -10.83
CA LEU A 167 9.73 -3.65 -9.73
C LEU A 167 8.95 -3.37 -8.44
N ARG A 168 7.78 -2.71 -8.53
CA ARG A 168 6.92 -2.43 -7.37
C ARG A 168 6.26 -3.69 -6.81
N LYS A 169 5.86 -4.63 -7.68
CA LYS A 169 5.26 -5.91 -7.27
C LYS A 169 6.24 -6.80 -6.52
N SER A 170 7.49 -6.82 -6.96
CA SER A 170 8.57 -7.61 -6.37
C SER A 170 9.30 -6.88 -5.25
N ARG A 171 9.00 -5.58 -5.02
CA ARG A 171 9.71 -4.68 -4.09
C ARG A 171 11.18 -4.44 -4.46
N LEU A 172 11.59 -4.85 -5.66
CA LEU A 172 12.95 -4.60 -6.16
C LEU A 172 13.20 -3.10 -6.35
N ASP A 173 12.15 -2.28 -6.52
CA ASP A 173 12.27 -0.83 -6.59
C ASP A 173 12.87 -0.19 -5.34
N GLU A 174 12.79 -0.87 -4.19
CA GLU A 174 13.23 -0.38 -2.90
C GLU A 174 14.68 -0.77 -2.56
N LEU A 175 15.35 -1.63 -3.35
CA LEU A 175 16.74 -2.05 -3.10
C LEU A 175 17.75 -0.89 -3.01
N PRO A 176 17.65 0.20 -3.80
CA PRO A 176 18.57 1.34 -3.66
C PRO A 176 18.52 2.03 -2.28
N GLN A 177 17.49 1.79 -1.47
CA GLN A 177 17.41 2.30 -0.09
C GLN A 177 18.49 1.71 0.82
N LEU A 178 19.15 0.60 0.45
CA LEU A 178 20.32 0.12 1.19
C LEU A 178 21.43 1.18 1.26
N ILE A 179 21.55 2.02 0.24
CA ILE A 179 22.48 3.15 0.22
C ILE A 179 22.07 4.22 1.26
N ASN A 180 20.77 4.42 1.48
CA ASN A 180 20.30 5.31 2.55
C ASN A 180 20.63 4.75 3.95
N ILE A 181 20.63 3.44 4.13
CA ILE A 181 21.06 2.80 5.39
C ILE A 181 22.56 3.01 5.59
N LEU A 182 23.38 2.81 4.56
CA LEU A 182 24.82 3.09 4.60
C LEU A 182 25.15 4.54 4.99
N ARG A 183 24.42 5.50 4.41
CA ARG A 183 24.53 6.93 4.74
C ARG A 183 24.07 7.25 6.17
N GLY A 184 23.30 6.36 6.78
CA GLY A 184 22.73 6.53 8.11
C GLY A 184 21.42 7.29 8.15
N ASP A 185 20.79 7.56 7.00
CA ASP A 185 19.46 8.18 6.91
C ASP A 185 18.35 7.23 7.41
N MET A 186 18.55 5.93 7.18
CA MET A 186 17.60 4.85 7.45
C MET A 186 18.26 3.71 8.23
N VAL A 187 17.44 2.80 8.73
CA VAL A 187 17.82 1.50 9.31
C VAL A 187 17.08 0.37 8.59
N PHE A 188 17.48 -0.89 8.79
CA PHE A 188 16.75 -2.04 8.24
C PHE A 188 15.35 -2.15 8.85
N PHE A 189 15.22 -1.92 10.15
CA PHE A 189 13.98 -2.13 10.89
C PHE A 189 13.51 -0.86 11.60
N GLY A 190 12.33 -0.36 11.24
CA GLY A 190 11.81 0.92 11.72
C GLY A 190 10.51 1.33 11.03
N PRO A 191 9.89 2.45 11.44
CA PRO A 191 8.69 2.95 10.78
C PRO A 191 8.99 3.46 9.36
N ARG A 192 8.05 3.30 8.42
CA ARG A 192 8.23 3.82 7.05
C ARG A 192 8.40 5.34 7.05
N PRO A 193 9.36 5.90 6.28
CA PRO A 193 9.53 7.34 6.16
C PRO A 193 8.31 8.02 5.51
N VAL A 194 8.07 9.27 5.89
CA VAL A 194 6.86 10.03 5.53
C VAL A 194 7.22 11.16 4.56
N ARG A 195 6.33 11.48 3.62
CA ARG A 195 6.52 12.65 2.75
C ARG A 195 6.15 13.92 3.51
N PRO A 196 6.91 15.01 3.40
CA PRO A 196 6.56 16.29 4.03
C PRO A 196 5.13 16.72 3.70
N GLU A 197 4.74 16.62 2.43
CA GLU A 197 3.40 17.01 1.94
C GLU A 197 2.23 16.25 2.60
N LEU A 198 2.48 15.06 3.18
CA LEU A 198 1.46 14.23 3.81
C LEU A 198 1.49 14.31 5.34
N LEU A 199 2.42 15.08 5.92
CA LEU A 199 2.61 15.13 7.36
C LEU A 199 1.34 15.61 8.07
N ASP A 200 0.80 16.76 7.67
CA ASP A 200 -0.33 17.39 8.34
C ASP A 200 -1.60 16.53 8.25
N LEU A 201 -1.83 15.93 7.08
CA LEU A 201 -2.93 14.97 6.90
C LEU A 201 -2.81 13.81 7.89
N TYR A 202 -1.61 13.24 8.01
CA TYR A 202 -1.40 12.10 8.88
C TYR A 202 -1.39 12.44 10.38
N MET A 203 -0.93 13.64 10.75
CA MET A 203 -1.05 14.15 12.12
C MET A 203 -2.52 14.20 12.56
N ARG A 204 -3.42 14.63 11.66
CA ARG A 204 -4.86 14.72 11.94
C ARG A 204 -5.53 13.34 12.02
N GLU A 205 -5.17 12.42 11.12
CA GLU A 205 -5.83 11.10 11.03
C GLU A 205 -5.38 10.10 12.11
N ALA A 206 -4.19 10.27 12.69
CA ALA A 206 -3.59 9.29 13.59
C ALA A 206 -2.95 9.94 14.83
N SER A 207 -3.61 9.80 15.98
CA SER A 207 -3.05 10.18 17.27
C SER A 207 -1.69 9.50 17.54
N GLY A 208 -0.73 10.28 18.03
CA GLY A 208 0.63 9.84 18.33
C GLY A 208 1.51 9.59 17.09
N PHE A 209 1.06 9.91 15.87
CA PHE A 209 1.86 9.67 14.66
C PHE A 209 3.26 10.26 14.72
N ALA A 210 3.44 11.37 15.44
CA ALA A 210 4.70 12.10 15.57
C ALA A 210 5.81 11.26 16.23
N LEU A 211 5.47 10.26 17.05
CA LEU A 211 6.44 9.41 17.75
C LEU A 211 7.37 8.65 16.82
N ARG A 212 6.97 8.44 15.56
CA ARG A 212 7.84 7.82 14.55
C ARG A 212 9.10 8.61 14.27
N PHE A 213 9.09 9.92 14.53
CA PHE A 213 10.24 10.78 14.31
C PHE A 213 11.25 10.69 15.46
N ASN A 214 10.95 9.97 16.55
CA ASN A 214 11.92 9.74 17.63
C ASN A 214 12.94 8.65 17.28
N VAL A 215 12.66 7.84 16.25
CA VAL A 215 13.50 6.74 15.78
C VAL A 215 13.86 6.94 14.31
N LYS A 216 14.92 6.27 13.85
CA LYS A 216 15.25 6.29 12.42
C LYS A 216 14.20 5.54 11.61
N PRO A 217 13.85 6.01 10.41
CA PRO A 217 12.95 5.30 9.53
C PRO A 217 13.55 3.98 9.06
N GLY A 218 12.69 2.97 8.87
CA GLY A 218 13.07 1.62 8.47
C GLY A 218 12.81 1.31 7.00
N LEU A 219 13.65 0.45 6.42
CA LEU A 219 13.36 -0.25 5.17
C LEU A 219 12.16 -1.20 5.34
N VAL A 220 12.16 -1.95 6.45
CA VAL A 220 11.09 -2.85 6.88
C VAL A 220 10.44 -2.31 8.15
N GLY A 221 9.12 -2.14 8.12
CA GLY A 221 8.32 -1.77 9.29
C GLY A 221 7.31 -2.86 9.66
N MET A 222 7.10 -3.08 10.96
CA MET A 222 6.16 -4.09 11.46
C MET A 222 4.74 -3.86 10.94
N SER A 223 4.24 -2.62 10.97
CA SER A 223 2.91 -2.31 10.42
C SER A 223 2.83 -2.58 8.92
N GLN A 224 3.94 -2.46 8.18
CA GLN A 224 3.95 -2.72 6.74
C GLN A 224 3.91 -4.21 6.43
N ALA A 225 4.56 -5.04 7.25
CA ALA A 225 4.60 -6.48 7.03
C ALA A 225 3.38 -7.21 7.62
N LEU A 226 2.95 -6.83 8.82
CA LEU A 226 1.93 -7.56 9.59
C LEU A 226 0.49 -7.11 9.30
N LEU A 227 0.28 -5.83 8.93
CA LEU A 227 -1.07 -5.32 8.70
C LEU A 227 -1.45 -5.36 7.22
N PRO A 228 -2.69 -5.77 6.90
CA PRO A 228 -3.19 -5.82 5.54
C PRO A 228 -3.21 -4.43 4.90
N HIS A 229 -3.06 -4.35 3.57
CA HIS A 229 -3.02 -3.06 2.87
C HIS A 229 -4.28 -2.20 3.08
N SER A 230 -5.42 -2.85 3.31
CA SER A 230 -6.71 -2.23 3.66
C SER A 230 -6.78 -1.68 5.08
N ALA A 231 -5.80 -1.97 5.95
CA ALA A 231 -5.77 -1.44 7.31
C ALA A 231 -5.71 0.10 7.29
N GLY A 232 -6.72 0.71 7.91
CA GLY A 232 -6.85 2.16 7.99
C GLY A 232 -5.63 2.83 8.60
N LYS A 233 -5.34 4.06 8.14
CA LYS A 233 -4.17 4.82 8.56
C LYS A 233 -4.12 5.06 10.07
N ARG A 234 -5.27 5.24 10.72
CA ARG A 234 -5.38 5.36 12.19
C ARG A 234 -4.86 4.12 12.91
N LEU A 235 -5.23 2.92 12.47
CA LEU A 235 -4.76 1.66 13.06
C LEU A 235 -3.25 1.49 12.85
N ARG A 236 -2.76 1.72 11.62
CA ARG A 236 -1.33 1.68 11.31
C ARG A 236 -0.52 2.70 12.13
N GLY A 237 -1.09 3.89 12.30
CA GLY A 237 -0.54 4.97 13.12
C GLY A 237 -0.39 4.53 14.57
N ARG A 238 -1.47 4.07 15.21
CA ARG A 238 -1.45 3.57 16.59
C ARG A 238 -0.46 2.42 16.76
N PHE A 239 -0.46 1.45 15.85
CA PHE A 239 0.48 0.33 15.88
C PHE A 239 1.93 0.81 15.83
N ASN A 240 2.27 1.70 14.90
CA ASN A 240 3.61 2.28 14.84
C ASN A 240 3.95 3.07 16.11
N SER A 241 3.02 3.84 16.67
CA SER A 241 3.23 4.59 17.91
C SER A 241 3.61 3.67 19.08
N LEU A 242 2.98 2.49 19.19
CA LEU A 242 3.34 1.49 20.19
C LEU A 242 4.76 0.98 19.96
N CYS A 243 5.10 0.61 18.73
CA CYS A 243 6.44 0.16 18.38
C CYS A 243 7.52 1.23 18.64
N CYS A 244 7.21 2.51 18.43
CA CYS A 244 8.12 3.64 18.67
C CYS A 244 8.37 3.92 20.16
N ARG A 245 7.58 3.34 21.06
CA ARG A 245 7.75 3.47 22.52
C ARG A 245 8.43 2.25 23.15
N ALA A 246 8.49 1.15 22.41
CA ALA A 246 9.04 -0.10 22.91
C ALA A 246 10.53 -0.24 22.55
N PRO A 247 11.36 -0.80 23.45
CA PRO A 247 12.75 -1.13 23.14
C PRO A 247 12.83 -2.25 22.12
N MET A 248 13.86 -2.18 21.28
CA MET A 248 14.14 -3.18 20.26
C MET A 248 14.75 -4.43 20.90
N ASN A 249 14.28 -5.59 20.45
CA ASN A 249 14.89 -6.88 20.70
C ASN A 249 15.64 -7.32 19.43
N TYR A 250 16.97 -7.29 19.46
CA TYR A 250 17.80 -7.54 18.27
C TYR A 250 17.58 -8.94 17.67
N TRP A 251 17.40 -9.98 18.49
CA TRP A 251 17.16 -11.35 18.00
C TRP A 251 15.81 -11.47 17.30
N ALA A 252 14.75 -10.93 17.91
CA ALA A 252 13.42 -10.93 17.29
C ALA A 252 13.39 -10.06 16.03
N THR A 253 14.07 -8.91 16.04
CA THR A 253 14.21 -8.04 14.87
C THR A 253 14.96 -8.74 13.74
N LEU A 254 16.09 -9.38 14.02
CA LEU A 254 16.87 -10.10 13.02
C LEU A 254 16.05 -11.22 12.39
N GLY A 255 15.40 -12.07 13.19
CA GLY A 255 14.53 -13.13 12.69
C GLY A 255 13.38 -12.59 11.83
N PHE A 256 12.77 -11.47 12.23
CA PHE A 256 11.71 -10.82 11.47
C PHE A 256 12.20 -10.26 10.13
N VAL A 257 13.32 -9.52 10.12
CA VAL A 257 13.90 -8.95 8.90
C VAL A 257 14.33 -10.06 7.94
N LEU A 258 14.93 -11.15 8.44
CA LEU A 258 15.28 -12.31 7.61
C LEU A 258 14.04 -12.99 7.03
N HIS A 259 12.99 -13.19 7.83
CA HIS A 259 11.74 -13.79 7.35
C HIS A 259 11.08 -12.96 6.25
N VAL A 260 10.98 -11.64 6.45
CA VAL A 260 10.48 -10.71 5.42
C VAL A 260 11.40 -10.72 4.19
N GLY A 261 12.72 -10.72 4.40
CA GLY A 261 13.72 -10.79 3.34
C GLY A 261 13.56 -12.03 2.46
N VAL A 262 13.48 -13.23 3.06
CA VAL A 262 13.25 -14.50 2.35
C VAL A 262 11.93 -14.47 1.59
N THR A 263 10.87 -13.92 2.18
CA THR A 263 9.55 -13.81 1.54
C THR A 263 9.62 -12.90 0.31
N VAL A 264 10.30 -11.76 0.43
CA VAL A 264 10.51 -10.82 -0.68
C VAL A 264 11.40 -11.46 -1.75
N LEU A 265 12.46 -12.16 -1.38
CA LEU A 265 13.36 -12.86 -2.32
C LEU A 265 12.62 -13.95 -3.10
N ARG A 266 11.81 -14.78 -2.43
CA ARG A 266 10.98 -15.81 -3.11
C ARG A 266 10.02 -15.17 -4.11
N ARG A 267 9.38 -14.06 -3.72
CA ARG A 267 8.47 -13.30 -4.59
C ARG A 267 9.20 -12.63 -5.75
N ALA A 268 10.38 -12.08 -5.50
CA ALA A 268 11.22 -11.46 -6.52
C ALA A 268 11.74 -12.51 -7.51
N GLY A 269 12.21 -13.67 -7.05
CA GLY A 269 12.67 -14.76 -7.89
C GLY A 269 11.58 -15.24 -8.85
N ARG A 270 10.35 -15.48 -8.36
CA ARG A 270 9.20 -15.79 -9.23
C ARG A 270 8.90 -14.68 -10.23
N GLY A 271 8.91 -13.43 -9.79
CA GLY A 271 8.65 -12.28 -10.66
C GLY A 271 9.72 -12.05 -11.74
N VAL A 272 10.99 -12.29 -11.42
CA VAL A 272 12.11 -12.20 -12.37
C VAL A 272 12.05 -13.36 -13.35
N LEU A 273 11.81 -14.58 -12.88
CA LEU A 273 11.62 -15.75 -13.75
C LEU A 273 10.46 -15.54 -14.72
N ASP A 274 9.30 -15.10 -14.22
CA ASP A 274 8.15 -14.75 -15.06
C ASP A 274 8.49 -13.68 -16.11
N MET A 275 9.27 -12.67 -15.73
CA MET A 275 9.69 -11.59 -16.62
C MET A 275 10.64 -12.10 -17.71
N VAL A 276 11.65 -12.91 -17.35
CA VAL A 276 12.61 -13.49 -18.29
C VAL A 276 11.93 -14.46 -19.25
N LEU A 277 11.09 -15.37 -18.75
CA LEU A 277 10.38 -16.35 -19.56
C LEU A 277 9.41 -15.74 -20.57
N HIS A 278 8.89 -14.53 -20.31
CA HIS A 278 7.93 -13.89 -21.18
C HIS A 278 8.49 -12.70 -21.95
N LEU A 279 9.80 -12.43 -21.85
CA LEU A 279 10.45 -11.27 -22.46
C LEU A 279 10.21 -11.25 -23.98
N GLY A 280 9.54 -10.21 -24.48
CA GLY A 280 9.20 -10.07 -25.91
C GLY A 280 7.89 -10.73 -26.37
N SER A 281 7.18 -11.49 -25.53
CA SER A 281 5.94 -12.17 -25.92
C SER A 281 4.68 -11.26 -25.92
N PRO A 282 3.66 -11.52 -26.77
CA PRO A 282 2.35 -10.88 -26.67
C PRO A 282 1.66 -11.13 -25.31
N ALA A 283 1.95 -12.30 -24.71
CA ALA A 283 1.51 -12.65 -23.36
C ALA A 283 2.12 -11.74 -22.29
N MET A 284 3.36 -11.26 -22.45
CA MET A 284 3.95 -10.24 -21.60
C MET A 284 3.22 -8.92 -21.74
N ARG A 285 2.89 -8.44 -22.95
CA ARG A 285 2.09 -7.22 -23.12
C ARG A 285 0.73 -7.35 -22.41
N PHE A 286 0.06 -8.49 -22.54
CA PHE A 286 -1.21 -8.74 -21.87
C PHE A 286 -1.09 -8.88 -20.34
N ASN A 287 -0.10 -9.62 -19.84
CA ASN A 287 0.18 -9.75 -18.40
C ASN A 287 0.67 -8.45 -17.78
N PHE A 288 1.37 -7.62 -18.55
CA PHE A 288 1.81 -6.28 -18.22
C PHE A 288 0.63 -5.32 -18.12
N LEU A 289 -0.25 -5.29 -19.12
CA LEU A 289 -1.49 -4.51 -19.06
C LEU A 289 -2.31 -4.97 -17.84
N ARG A 290 -2.44 -6.28 -17.61
CA ARG A 290 -3.11 -6.85 -16.42
C ARG A 290 -2.34 -6.71 -15.11
N SER A 291 -1.10 -6.22 -15.15
CA SER A 291 -0.21 -6.32 -14.01
C SER A 291 -0.73 -5.42 -12.89
N GLY A 292 -1.20 -6.02 -11.79
CA GLY A 292 -1.51 -5.29 -10.56
C GLY A 292 -2.89 -4.80 -10.28
N PHE A 293 -3.75 -5.13 -11.20
CA PHE A 293 -5.15 -5.11 -10.94
C PHE A 293 -5.47 -6.34 -10.08
N HIS A 294 -6.28 -6.14 -9.06
CA HIS A 294 -6.83 -7.25 -8.29
C HIS A 294 -7.68 -8.10 -9.24
N ARG A 295 -7.58 -9.43 -9.13
CA ARG A 295 -8.35 -10.35 -10.00
C ARG A 295 -9.57 -10.84 -9.23
N PRO A 296 -10.70 -10.13 -9.30
CA PRO A 296 -11.89 -10.60 -8.63
C PRO A 296 -12.36 -11.88 -9.31
N ARG A 297 -12.37 -13.00 -8.57
CA ARG A 297 -12.81 -14.30 -9.08
C ARG A 297 -14.31 -14.24 -9.41
N HIS A 298 -14.73 -14.95 -10.47
CA HIS A 298 -16.14 -15.06 -10.87
C HIS A 298 -16.86 -13.70 -10.93
N THR A 299 -16.19 -12.73 -11.55
CA THR A 299 -16.70 -11.37 -11.65
C THR A 299 -16.88 -11.00 -13.12
N VAL A 300 -18.11 -10.62 -13.44
CA VAL A 300 -18.53 -10.27 -14.79
C VAL A 300 -19.00 -8.83 -14.76
N ALA A 301 -18.71 -8.11 -15.83
CA ALA A 301 -19.19 -6.76 -16.06
C ALA A 301 -20.22 -6.78 -17.18
N GLN A 302 -21.27 -6.00 -17.03
CA GLN A 302 -22.25 -5.75 -18.08
C GLN A 302 -22.27 -4.26 -18.37
N PHE A 303 -22.26 -3.90 -19.65
CA PHE A 303 -22.42 -2.52 -20.09
C PHE A 303 -23.24 -2.51 -21.38
N GLU A 304 -23.94 -1.41 -21.61
CA GLU A 304 -24.77 -1.24 -22.80
C GLU A 304 -23.97 -0.60 -23.94
N MET A 305 -24.03 -1.20 -25.12
CA MET A 305 -23.35 -0.74 -26.32
C MET A 305 -24.31 -0.82 -27.50
N GLU A 306 -24.62 0.33 -28.09
CA GLU A 306 -25.46 0.41 -29.30
C GLU A 306 -26.85 -0.25 -29.14
N GLY A 307 -27.41 -0.20 -27.92
CA GLY A 307 -28.72 -0.79 -27.59
C GLY A 307 -28.68 -2.24 -27.13
N GLU A 308 -27.49 -2.87 -27.13
CA GLU A 308 -27.31 -4.24 -26.66
C GLU A 308 -26.53 -4.32 -25.35
N THR A 309 -26.90 -5.25 -24.47
CA THR A 309 -26.15 -5.52 -23.24
C THR A 309 -24.97 -6.44 -23.55
N VAL A 310 -23.76 -5.89 -23.50
CA VAL A 310 -22.52 -6.63 -23.69
C VAL A 310 -22.03 -7.16 -22.35
N THR A 311 -21.80 -8.47 -22.31
CA THR A 311 -21.21 -9.14 -21.15
C THR A 311 -19.69 -9.26 -21.34
N ALA A 312 -18.94 -8.75 -20.38
CA ALA A 312 -17.49 -8.70 -20.38
C ALA A 312 -16.89 -9.33 -19.12
N GLY A 313 -15.82 -10.12 -19.27
CA GLY A 313 -15.12 -10.65 -18.10
C GLY A 313 -14.34 -9.55 -17.40
N VAL A 314 -14.49 -9.40 -16.06
CA VAL A 314 -13.62 -8.48 -15.30
C VAL A 314 -12.29 -9.17 -15.07
N VAL A 315 -11.27 -8.60 -15.71
CA VAL A 315 -9.94 -9.16 -15.83
C VAL A 315 -9.00 -8.59 -14.76
N GLY A 316 -9.34 -7.41 -14.24
CA GLY A 316 -8.63 -6.72 -13.20
C GLY A 316 -9.39 -5.51 -12.67
N ILE A 317 -9.26 -5.17 -11.39
CA ILE A 317 -9.75 -3.91 -10.83
C ILE A 317 -8.72 -3.26 -9.89
N SER A 318 -8.62 -1.94 -9.95
CA SER A 318 -7.77 -1.10 -9.12
C SER A 318 -8.60 -0.01 -8.46
N ASP A 319 -7.97 1.00 -7.89
CA ASP A 319 -8.63 2.06 -7.13
C ASP A 319 -9.36 3.10 -8.00
N GLN A 320 -8.95 3.23 -9.26
CA GLN A 320 -9.50 4.19 -10.21
C GLN A 320 -9.72 3.60 -11.60
N ILE A 321 -9.18 2.40 -11.88
CA ILE A 321 -9.26 1.77 -13.18
C ILE A 321 -9.83 0.35 -13.03
N VAL A 322 -10.77 0.01 -13.89
CA VAL A 322 -11.28 -1.34 -14.10
C VAL A 322 -10.82 -1.84 -15.47
N GLN A 323 -10.44 -3.11 -15.52
CA GLN A 323 -10.05 -3.82 -16.72
C GLN A 323 -11.05 -4.91 -17.01
N PHE A 324 -11.61 -4.87 -18.19
CA PHE A 324 -12.52 -5.90 -18.67
C PHE A 324 -12.18 -6.28 -20.09
N VAL A 325 -12.52 -7.51 -20.45
CA VAL A 325 -12.39 -8.01 -21.82
C VAL A 325 -13.76 -7.99 -22.46
N SER A 326 -13.89 -7.15 -23.47
CA SER A 326 -15.09 -7.02 -24.29
C SER A 326 -14.93 -7.84 -25.58
N PRO A 327 -15.95 -8.54 -26.06
CA PRO A 327 -15.90 -9.22 -27.36
C PRO A 327 -15.73 -8.23 -28.53
N LEU A 328 -16.33 -7.04 -28.42
CA LEU A 328 -16.28 -5.98 -29.42
C LEU A 328 -15.50 -4.77 -28.89
N PRO A 329 -14.84 -3.96 -29.74
CA PRO A 329 -14.06 -2.81 -29.30
C PRO A 329 -14.99 -1.64 -28.92
N PRO A 330 -15.11 -1.27 -27.63
CA PRO A 330 -15.95 -0.14 -27.25
C PRO A 330 -15.33 1.19 -27.68
N ARG A 331 -16.17 2.16 -28.05
CA ARG A 331 -15.73 3.54 -28.30
C ARG A 331 -15.19 4.16 -27.02
N ARG A 332 -14.27 5.12 -27.13
CA ARG A 332 -13.73 5.86 -25.96
C ARG A 332 -14.74 6.87 -25.44
N ARG A 333 -15.73 6.40 -24.68
CA ARG A 333 -16.78 7.22 -24.04
C ARG A 333 -17.12 6.71 -22.65
N ARG A 334 -18.09 7.36 -21.99
CA ARG A 334 -18.64 6.91 -20.72
C ARG A 334 -19.66 5.79 -20.92
N TYR A 335 -19.63 4.82 -20.02
CA TYR A 335 -20.56 3.68 -19.95
C TYR A 335 -20.97 3.44 -18.51
N ALA A 336 -22.21 2.99 -18.30
CA ALA A 336 -22.62 2.40 -17.04
C ALA A 336 -22.13 0.94 -17.01
N LEU A 337 -21.21 0.63 -16.09
CA LEU A 337 -20.65 -0.71 -15.92
C LEU A 337 -21.22 -1.34 -14.66
N THR A 338 -22.02 -2.39 -14.81
CA THR A 338 -22.52 -3.19 -13.69
C THR A 338 -21.62 -4.38 -13.45
N ILE A 339 -20.88 -4.36 -12.35
CA ILE A 339 -20.00 -5.44 -11.91
C ILE A 339 -20.80 -6.39 -11.01
N ASP A 340 -20.99 -7.63 -11.46
CA ASP A 340 -21.61 -8.71 -10.68
C ASP A 340 -20.53 -9.68 -10.19
N ARG A 341 -20.42 -9.84 -8.87
CA ARG A 341 -19.51 -10.79 -8.22
C ARG A 341 -20.29 -11.79 -7.38
N LYS A 342 -20.05 -13.08 -7.62
CA LYS A 342 -20.53 -14.16 -6.74
C LYS A 342 -19.69 -14.24 -5.46
N LEU A 343 -20.32 -14.08 -4.30
CA LEU A 343 -19.67 -14.19 -2.98
C LEU A 343 -19.58 -15.66 -2.54
N ALA A 344 -18.68 -15.97 -1.61
CA ALA A 344 -18.55 -17.31 -1.02
C ALA A 344 -19.83 -17.81 -0.34
N SER A 345 -20.69 -16.90 0.10
CA SER A 345 -22.01 -17.23 0.68
C SER A 345 -23.09 -17.54 -0.38
N GLY A 346 -22.73 -17.66 -1.67
CA GLY A 346 -23.66 -17.85 -2.78
C GLY A 346 -24.41 -16.60 -3.25
N ARG A 347 -24.36 -15.49 -2.49
CA ARG A 347 -25.03 -14.22 -2.85
C ARG A 347 -24.31 -13.49 -3.97
N HIS A 348 -25.08 -12.81 -4.82
CA HIS A 348 -24.56 -11.95 -5.88
C HIS A 348 -24.42 -10.51 -5.40
N LEU A 349 -23.24 -9.93 -5.62
CA LEU A 349 -22.94 -8.55 -5.32
C LEU A 349 -22.89 -7.76 -6.62
N ARG A 350 -23.91 -6.93 -6.87
CA ARG A 350 -23.93 -6.01 -8.00
C ARG A 350 -23.49 -4.60 -7.60
N ILE A 351 -22.55 -4.04 -8.35
CA ILE A 351 -22.03 -2.68 -8.18
C ILE A 351 -22.03 -2.00 -9.54
N SER A 352 -22.88 -0.98 -9.72
CA SER A 352 -22.97 -0.21 -10.96
C SER A 352 -22.16 1.07 -10.84
N VAL A 353 -21.12 1.23 -11.66
CA VAL A 353 -20.24 2.41 -11.68
C VAL A 353 -20.21 3.03 -13.06
N GLU A 354 -20.16 4.36 -13.13
CA GLU A 354 -19.82 5.03 -14.38
C GLU A 354 -18.33 4.85 -14.66
N VAL A 355 -18.03 4.42 -15.88
CA VAL A 355 -16.66 4.19 -16.34
C VAL A 355 -16.43 4.93 -17.63
N GLU A 356 -15.22 5.44 -17.84
CA GLU A 356 -14.79 6.09 -19.07
C GLU A 356 -13.67 5.27 -19.70
N VAL A 357 -13.90 4.74 -20.90
CA VAL A 357 -12.92 3.90 -21.60
C VAL A 357 -11.77 4.77 -22.10
N LYS A 358 -10.57 4.58 -21.53
CA LYS A 358 -9.37 5.35 -21.87
C LYS A 358 -8.56 4.70 -22.98
N SER A 359 -8.43 3.38 -22.95
CA SER A 359 -7.65 2.62 -23.93
C SER A 359 -8.25 1.26 -24.20
N VAL A 360 -8.17 0.82 -25.45
CA VAL A 360 -8.66 -0.47 -25.93
C VAL A 360 -7.50 -1.13 -26.66
N PHE A 361 -7.19 -2.37 -26.29
CA PHE A 361 -6.11 -3.16 -26.87
C PHE A 361 -6.67 -4.48 -27.41
N PRO A 362 -6.41 -4.85 -28.67
CA PRO A 362 -6.76 -6.18 -29.15
C PRO A 362 -6.00 -7.24 -28.34
N LEU A 363 -6.70 -8.29 -27.92
CA LEU A 363 -6.04 -9.47 -27.37
C LEU A 363 -5.31 -10.15 -28.54
N GLY A 364 -3.99 -10.31 -28.43
CA GLY A 364 -3.16 -10.85 -29.51
C GLY A 364 -3.54 -12.27 -29.95
N VAL A 365 -2.79 -12.80 -30.92
CA VAL A 365 -3.02 -14.09 -31.59
C VAL A 365 -3.43 -15.21 -30.61
N GLY A 366 -4.58 -15.84 -30.86
CA GLY A 366 -5.11 -16.96 -30.08
C GLY A 366 -6.13 -16.60 -28.98
N LYS A 367 -6.51 -15.33 -28.81
CA LYS A 367 -7.58 -14.91 -27.89
C LYS A 367 -8.54 -13.94 -28.58
N SER A 368 -9.84 -14.20 -28.49
CA SER A 368 -10.88 -13.30 -29.01
C SER A 368 -11.22 -12.18 -28.01
N GLY A 369 -11.36 -10.96 -28.53
CA GLY A 369 -11.81 -9.78 -27.78
C GLY A 369 -10.76 -8.68 -27.57
N PHE A 370 -11.18 -7.66 -26.82
CA PHE A 370 -10.45 -6.42 -26.58
C PHE A 370 -10.29 -6.17 -25.09
N LEU A 371 -9.05 -6.02 -24.63
CA LEU A 371 -8.76 -5.56 -23.28
C LEU A 371 -9.02 -4.05 -23.20
N CYS A 372 -9.99 -3.68 -22.37
CA CYS A 372 -10.39 -2.32 -22.15
C CYS A 372 -9.88 -1.84 -20.79
N HIS A 373 -9.26 -0.66 -20.75
CA HIS A 373 -9.00 0.05 -19.51
C HIS A 373 -9.99 1.20 -19.40
N ALA A 374 -10.82 1.15 -18.36
CA ALA A 374 -11.76 2.22 -18.09
C ALA A 374 -11.49 2.83 -16.72
N SER A 375 -11.40 4.16 -16.66
CA SER A 375 -11.35 4.87 -15.39
C SER A 375 -12.74 4.95 -14.79
N TYR A 376 -12.89 4.75 -13.49
CA TYR A 376 -14.17 4.84 -12.81
C TYR A 376 -14.06 5.76 -11.59
N ALA A 377 -15.19 6.39 -11.24
CA ALA A 377 -15.34 7.14 -10.01
C ALA A 377 -16.47 6.51 -9.19
N ALA A 378 -16.27 6.43 -7.87
CA ALA A 378 -17.36 6.04 -6.98
C ALA A 378 -18.32 7.23 -6.83
N GLY A 379 -19.59 7.02 -7.16
CA GLY A 379 -20.65 8.03 -6.98
C GLY A 379 -21.02 8.28 -5.53
N SER A 380 -20.63 7.40 -4.59
CA SER A 380 -20.83 7.60 -3.16
C SER A 380 -19.76 6.93 -2.28
N PRO A 381 -19.55 7.41 -1.03
CA PRO A 381 -18.68 6.75 -0.06
C PRO A 381 -19.06 5.29 0.22
N TYR A 382 -20.36 4.98 0.21
CA TYR A 382 -20.86 3.62 0.40
C TYR A 382 -20.48 2.70 -0.77
N GLN A 383 -20.60 3.19 -2.00
CA GLN A 383 -20.16 2.45 -3.18
C GLN A 383 -18.66 2.20 -3.15
N ARG A 384 -17.88 3.21 -2.74
CA ARG A 384 -16.43 3.09 -2.57
C ARG A 384 -16.05 1.99 -1.57
N TYR A 385 -16.70 1.97 -0.41
CA TYR A 385 -16.51 0.94 0.60
C TYR A 385 -16.76 -0.48 0.06
N ARG A 386 -17.83 -0.68 -0.73
CA ARG A 386 -18.15 -1.99 -1.32
C ARG A 386 -17.07 -2.44 -2.30
N ILE A 387 -16.54 -1.53 -3.12
CA ILE A 387 -15.45 -1.84 -4.05
C ILE A 387 -14.19 -2.24 -3.27
N GLU A 388 -13.81 -1.48 -2.25
CA GLU A 388 -12.62 -1.78 -1.45
C GLU A 388 -12.73 -3.13 -0.73
N ARG A 389 -13.86 -3.37 -0.06
CA ARG A 389 -14.07 -4.60 0.73
C ARG A 389 -14.21 -5.85 -0.13
N TYR A 390 -14.93 -5.75 -1.24
CA TYR A 390 -15.35 -6.92 -2.00
C TYR A 390 -14.66 -7.08 -3.34
N LEU A 391 -13.87 -6.11 -3.82
CA LEU A 391 -13.20 -6.22 -5.12
C LEU A 391 -11.68 -6.03 -5.04
N LEU A 392 -11.12 -5.55 -3.92
CA LEU A 392 -9.69 -5.16 -3.83
C LEU A 392 -8.86 -5.86 -2.74
N ASP A 393 -9.42 -6.70 -1.88
CA ASP A 393 -8.74 -7.20 -0.67
C ASP A 393 -7.96 -8.51 -0.90
N GLU A 394 -6.63 -8.42 -0.87
CA GLU A 394 -5.70 -9.53 -0.59
C GLU A 394 -4.59 -8.99 0.32
N THR A 395 -4.20 -9.76 1.33
CA THR A 395 -3.15 -9.38 2.28
C THR A 395 -1.79 -9.91 1.80
N VAL A 396 -0.69 -9.24 2.13
CA VAL A 396 0.68 -9.68 1.74
C VAL A 396 1.05 -11.03 2.36
N LEU A 397 0.37 -11.42 3.44
CA LEU A 397 0.58 -12.67 4.17
C LEU A 397 -0.49 -13.73 3.90
N SER A 398 -1.39 -13.54 2.91
CA SER A 398 -2.44 -14.51 2.57
C SER A 398 -2.16 -15.35 1.32
N THR A 399 -0.90 -15.45 0.89
CA THR A 399 -0.47 -16.39 -0.17
C THR A 399 0.92 -16.93 0.11
#